data_AF-A0A0D1ZQB8-F1
#
_entry.id   AF-A0A0D1ZQB8-F1
#
_cell.length_a   1.000
_cell.length_b   1.000
_cell.length_c   1.000
_cell.angle_alpha   90.00
_cell.angle_beta   90.00
_cell.angle_gamma   90.00
#
_symmetry.space_group_name_H-M   'P 1'
#
loop_
_entity.id
_entity.type
_entity.pdbx_description
1 polymer ?
#
loop_
_entity_poly.entity_id
_entity_poly.type
_entity_poly.pdbx_seq_one_letter_code
_entity_poly.pdbx_strand_id
1 'polypeptide(L)'
;MSIGVMSYGEVVFNSSFGFADVNRRLVANSSTRYPLASLTKAFVATTIAQLVDEGLLRWDEPLTTYIQNDYLYWTKRTVERELMWYGKVSAELDHSRKPGTFPLPLESYTGIYEDSIGSLRLLVRVESDRLVLNFQNLTQEDYVLDHYENNIFTWLSPRSVLAARGRYTGQAAVFYKIRFTEEEKGVVKSLFWSHDGSMKGQEFFKRPSSALESGGCQLQQKL
;
A
#
# COMPACT_ATOMS: atom_id res chain seq x y z
N MET A 1 1.00 3.89 -19.71
CA MET A 1 -0.02 2.81 -19.61
C MET A 1 -0.31 2.30 -21.00
N SER A 2 -0.42 0.98 -21.19
CA SER A 2 -0.77 0.36 -22.48
C SER A 2 -1.94 -0.60 -22.29
N ILE A 3 -2.90 -0.61 -23.22
CA ILE A 3 -4.14 -1.39 -23.15
C ILE A 3 -4.35 -2.09 -24.50
N GLY A 4 -4.72 -3.37 -24.46
CA GLY A 4 -5.14 -4.14 -25.63
C GLY A 4 -6.44 -4.91 -25.36
N VAL A 5 -7.30 -5.03 -26.38
CA VAL A 5 -8.51 -5.86 -26.35
C VAL A 5 -8.44 -6.81 -27.54
N MET A 6 -8.67 -8.09 -27.27
CA MET A 6 -8.71 -9.15 -28.28
C MET A 6 -10.09 -9.82 -28.27
N SER A 7 -10.63 -10.09 -29.45
CA SER A 7 -11.92 -10.78 -29.64
C SER A 7 -11.78 -11.77 -30.79
N TYR A 8 -12.19 -13.03 -30.56
CA TYR A 8 -12.09 -14.11 -31.54
C TYR A 8 -10.69 -14.27 -32.17
N GLY A 9 -9.63 -14.12 -31.37
CA GLY A 9 -8.24 -14.23 -31.81
C GLY A 9 -7.66 -12.96 -32.46
N GLU A 10 -8.50 -11.94 -32.70
CA GLU A 10 -8.09 -10.70 -33.36
C GLU A 10 -7.97 -9.54 -32.37
N VAL A 11 -6.94 -8.71 -32.53
CA VAL A 11 -6.77 -7.49 -31.72
C VAL A 11 -7.71 -6.41 -32.26
N VAL A 12 -8.77 -6.12 -31.51
CA VAL A 12 -9.80 -5.12 -31.88
C VAL A 12 -9.51 -3.73 -31.31
N PHE A 13 -8.59 -3.63 -30.34
CA PHE A 13 -8.14 -2.36 -29.78
C PHE A 13 -6.70 -2.47 -29.26
N ASN A 14 -5.89 -1.46 -29.52
CA ASN A 14 -4.55 -1.32 -28.95
C ASN A 14 -4.20 0.17 -28.82
N SER A 15 -3.93 0.62 -27.60
CA SER A 15 -3.58 2.02 -27.36
C SER A 15 -2.60 2.17 -26.20
N SER A 16 -1.83 3.25 -26.21
CA SER A 16 -0.87 3.59 -25.17
C SER A 16 -0.98 5.07 -24.81
N PHE A 17 -0.90 5.36 -23.52
CA PHE A 17 -1.13 6.67 -22.93
C PHE A 17 0.02 7.04 -21.98
N GLY A 18 0.42 8.31 -22.03
CA GLY A 18 1.43 8.88 -21.15
C GLY A 18 2.85 8.37 -21.42
N PHE A 19 3.68 8.39 -20.38
CA PHE A 19 5.10 8.05 -20.46
C PHE A 19 5.36 6.66 -19.87
N ALA A 20 6.27 5.91 -20.50
CA ALA A 20 6.93 4.75 -19.92
C ALA A 20 7.97 5.16 -18.86
N ASP A 21 8.61 6.32 -19.04
CA ASP A 21 9.51 6.96 -18.08
C ASP A 21 9.28 8.47 -18.10
N VAL A 22 8.81 9.01 -16.98
CA VAL A 22 8.48 10.43 -16.84
C VAL A 22 9.74 11.31 -16.86
N ASN A 23 10.81 10.88 -16.19
CA ASN A 23 12.05 11.67 -16.08
C ASN A 23 12.76 11.77 -17.42
N ARG A 24 12.78 10.66 -18.17
CA ARG A 24 13.38 10.58 -19.51
C ARG A 24 12.43 11.01 -20.62
N ARG A 25 11.18 11.35 -20.29
CA ARG A 25 10.10 11.68 -21.23
C ARG A 25 9.92 10.62 -22.33
N LEU A 26 10.08 9.34 -21.98
CA LEU A 26 9.88 8.24 -22.92
C LEU A 26 8.40 7.94 -23.04
N VAL A 27 7.81 8.15 -24.22
CA VAL A 27 6.38 7.91 -24.46
C VAL A 27 6.10 6.41 -24.46
N ALA A 28 5.03 5.99 -23.78
CA ALA A 28 4.59 4.60 -23.79
C ALA A 28 4.07 4.20 -25.18
N ASN A 29 4.40 2.99 -25.61
CA ASN A 29 3.97 2.40 -26.88
C ASN A 29 3.73 0.88 -26.74
N SER A 30 3.31 0.22 -27.82
CA SER A 30 3.00 -1.21 -27.84
C SER A 30 4.19 -2.13 -27.49
N SER A 31 5.42 -1.64 -27.60
CA SER A 31 6.64 -2.38 -27.25
C SER A 31 7.15 -2.06 -25.84
N THR A 32 6.42 -1.22 -25.07
CA THR A 32 6.80 -0.88 -23.70
C THR A 32 6.67 -2.10 -22.79
N ARG A 33 7.74 -2.40 -22.06
CA ARG A 33 7.78 -3.53 -21.11
C ARG A 33 7.32 -3.07 -19.74
N TYR A 34 6.43 -3.85 -19.14
CA TYR A 34 5.91 -3.61 -17.80
C TYR A 34 6.21 -4.82 -16.90
N PRO A 35 6.43 -4.62 -15.59
CA PRO A 35 6.44 -5.73 -14.64
C PRO A 35 5.07 -6.43 -14.63
N LEU A 36 5.04 -7.73 -14.89
CA LEU A 36 3.79 -8.52 -14.96
C LEU A 36 3.20 -8.84 -13.58
N ALA A 37 3.99 -8.72 -12.51
CA ALA A 37 3.60 -9.04 -11.15
C ALA A 37 2.88 -10.40 -11.05
N SER A 38 1.66 -10.45 -10.50
CA SER A 38 0.92 -11.70 -10.32
C SER A 38 0.46 -12.36 -11.62
N LEU A 39 0.51 -11.69 -12.78
CA LEU A 39 0.20 -12.34 -14.06
C LEU A 39 1.17 -13.47 -14.39
N THR A 40 2.40 -13.42 -13.86
CA THR A 40 3.40 -14.49 -13.99
C THR A 40 2.87 -15.86 -13.50
N LYS A 41 1.93 -15.89 -12.55
CA LYS A 41 1.35 -17.14 -12.02
C LYS A 41 0.63 -17.95 -13.10
N ALA A 42 -0.02 -17.29 -14.06
CA ALA A 42 -0.69 -17.98 -15.17
C ALA A 42 0.32 -18.72 -16.04
N PHE A 43 1.45 -18.10 -16.35
CA PHE A 43 2.53 -18.74 -17.12
C PHE A 43 3.09 -19.96 -16.40
N VAL A 44 3.39 -19.84 -15.10
CA VAL A 44 3.87 -20.98 -14.30
C VAL A 44 2.83 -22.09 -14.24
N ALA A 45 1.55 -21.77 -14.04
CA ALA A 45 0.48 -22.76 -14.03
C ALA A 45 0.37 -23.51 -15.37
N THR A 46 0.45 -22.80 -16.50
CA THR A 46 0.48 -23.42 -17.84
C THR A 46 1.68 -24.34 -18.00
N THR A 47 2.88 -23.92 -17.58
CA THR A 47 4.07 -24.78 -17.63
C THR A 47 3.89 -26.05 -16.82
N ILE A 48 3.32 -25.97 -15.61
CA ILE A 48 3.02 -27.17 -14.81
C ILE A 48 1.99 -28.05 -15.53
N ALA A 49 0.94 -27.48 -16.11
CA ALA A 49 -0.06 -28.25 -16.85
C ALA A 49 0.53 -28.99 -18.07
N GLN A 50 1.45 -28.35 -18.81
CA GLN A 50 2.18 -28.98 -19.91
C GLN A 50 3.02 -30.17 -19.43
N LEU A 51 3.75 -30.00 -18.31
CA LEU A 51 4.53 -31.10 -17.72
C LEU A 51 3.66 -32.26 -17.23
N VAL A 52 2.42 -31.99 -16.80
CA VAL A 52 1.45 -33.04 -16.46
C VAL A 52 0.95 -33.76 -17.70
N ASP A 53 0.65 -33.03 -18.78
CA ASP A 53 0.24 -33.60 -20.07
C ASP A 53 1.33 -34.51 -20.67
N GLU A 54 2.60 -34.13 -20.51
CA GLU A 54 3.77 -34.92 -20.90
C GLU A 54 4.04 -36.12 -19.98
N GLY A 55 3.29 -36.28 -18.89
CA GLY A 55 3.47 -37.35 -17.90
C GLY A 55 4.72 -37.20 -17.02
N LEU A 56 5.37 -36.04 -17.02
CA LEU A 56 6.54 -35.73 -16.20
C LEU A 56 6.18 -35.30 -14.78
N LEU A 57 4.98 -34.75 -14.60
CA LEU A 57 4.38 -34.40 -13.31
C LEU A 57 2.98 -35.00 -13.18
N ARG A 58 2.45 -35.08 -11.96
CA ARG A 58 1.07 -35.51 -11.69
C ARG A 58 0.42 -34.62 -10.64
N TRP A 59 -0.82 -34.22 -10.88
CA TRP A 59 -1.57 -33.31 -10.00
C TRP A 59 -1.74 -33.84 -8.57
N ASP A 60 -1.96 -35.15 -8.45
CA ASP A 60 -2.26 -35.79 -7.17
C ASP A 60 -1.00 -36.37 -6.48
N GLU A 61 0.18 -36.20 -7.08
CA GLU A 61 1.42 -36.62 -6.43
C GLU A 61 1.86 -35.59 -5.39
N PRO A 62 2.29 -36.03 -4.19
CA PRO A 62 2.84 -35.12 -3.20
C PRO A 62 4.02 -34.35 -3.79
N LEU A 63 4.11 -33.04 -3.50
CA LEU A 63 5.23 -32.21 -3.97
C LEU A 63 6.61 -32.77 -3.52
N THR A 64 6.65 -33.50 -2.40
CA THR A 64 7.84 -34.21 -1.90
C THR A 64 8.41 -35.25 -2.86
N THR A 65 7.60 -35.74 -3.81
CA THR A 65 8.06 -36.65 -4.87
C THR A 65 9.10 -35.97 -5.76
N TYR A 66 8.93 -34.67 -6.02
CA TYR A 66 9.79 -33.89 -6.92
C TYR A 66 10.78 -33.01 -6.17
N ILE A 67 10.38 -32.47 -5.02
CA ILE A 67 11.17 -31.51 -4.24
C ILE A 67 11.12 -31.87 -2.76
N GLN A 68 12.26 -32.29 -2.22
CA GLN A 68 12.41 -32.52 -0.79
C GLN A 68 12.26 -31.21 -0.02
N ASN A 69 11.35 -31.18 0.96
CA ASN A 69 11.10 -30.00 1.77
C ASN A 69 10.63 -30.40 3.17
N ASP A 70 11.14 -29.71 4.20
CA ASP A 70 10.68 -29.86 5.57
C ASP A 70 9.59 -28.81 5.87
N TYR A 71 8.37 -29.13 5.44
CA TYR A 71 7.21 -28.27 5.66
C TYR A 71 6.96 -28.00 7.14
N LEU A 72 7.27 -28.95 8.02
CA LEU A 72 7.03 -28.80 9.45
C LEU A 72 8.01 -27.80 10.07
N TYR A 73 9.29 -27.88 9.72
CA TYR A 73 10.29 -26.90 10.13
C TYR A 73 9.92 -25.49 9.66
N TRP A 74 9.60 -25.31 8.37
CA TRP A 74 9.25 -23.99 7.85
C TRP A 74 7.96 -23.45 8.47
N THR A 75 6.95 -24.30 8.66
CA THR A 75 5.71 -23.91 9.35
C THR A 75 5.99 -23.42 10.76
N LYS A 76 6.77 -24.16 11.55
CA LYS A 76 7.15 -23.75 12.92
C LYS A 76 7.88 -22.41 12.91
N ARG A 77 8.90 -22.27 12.05
CA ARG A 77 9.68 -21.04 11.93
C ARG A 77 8.83 -19.83 11.49
N THR A 78 7.87 -20.04 10.60
CA THR A 78 6.91 -18.99 10.19
C THR A 78 6.02 -18.61 11.36
N VAL A 79 5.40 -19.56 12.06
CA VAL A 79 4.56 -19.28 13.23
C VAL A 79 5.32 -18.49 14.28
N GLU A 80 6.53 -18.91 14.64
CA GLU A 80 7.39 -18.20 15.59
C GLU A 80 7.66 -16.76 15.14
N ARG A 81 8.05 -16.55 13.89
CA ARG A 81 8.31 -15.22 13.33
C ARG A 81 7.07 -14.33 13.37
N GLU A 82 5.93 -14.85 12.93
CA GLU A 82 4.68 -14.09 12.83
C GLU A 82 4.13 -13.72 14.22
N LEU A 83 4.24 -14.61 15.22
CA LEU A 83 3.84 -14.32 16.60
C LEU A 83 4.73 -13.25 17.25
N MET A 84 6.02 -13.26 16.95
CA MET A 84 6.96 -12.25 17.47
C MET A 84 6.83 -10.87 16.82
N TRP A 85 6.30 -10.80 15.59
CA TRP A 85 6.34 -9.58 14.78
C TRP A 85 5.76 -8.36 15.50
N TYR A 86 4.54 -8.48 16.04
CA TYR A 86 3.87 -7.34 16.68
C TYR A 86 4.64 -6.81 17.89
N GLY A 87 5.09 -7.73 18.77
CA GLY A 87 5.89 -7.37 19.94
C GLY A 87 7.21 -6.70 19.57
N LYS A 88 7.88 -7.17 18.51
CA LYS A 88 9.12 -6.56 18.01
C LYS A 88 8.89 -5.15 17.47
N VAL A 89 7.86 -4.96 16.65
CA VAL A 89 7.54 -3.64 16.08
C VAL A 89 7.12 -2.65 17.17
N SER A 90 6.29 -3.08 18.13
CA SER A 90 5.90 -2.25 19.27
C SER A 90 7.12 -1.85 20.10
N ALA A 91 8.00 -2.80 20.44
CA ALA A 91 9.20 -2.52 21.22
C ALA A 91 10.17 -1.60 20.48
N GLU A 92 10.31 -1.75 19.15
CA GLU A 92 11.13 -0.85 18.33
C GLU A 92 10.58 0.58 18.34
N LEU A 93 9.26 0.74 18.22
CA LEU A 93 8.60 2.04 18.36
C LEU A 93 8.86 2.63 19.76
N ASP A 94 8.60 1.89 20.82
CA ASP A 94 8.77 2.39 22.18
C ASP A 94 10.22 2.78 22.49
N HIS A 95 11.18 1.97 22.05
CA HIS A 95 12.61 2.23 22.25
C HIS A 95 13.09 3.50 21.53
N SER A 96 12.53 3.78 20.34
CA SER A 96 12.95 4.91 19.50
C SER A 96 12.20 6.21 19.82
N ARG A 97 11.24 6.17 20.74
CA ARG A 97 10.34 7.28 21.06
C ARG A 97 11.01 8.31 21.96
N LYS A 98 10.79 9.60 21.67
CA LYS A 98 11.12 10.72 22.54
C LYS A 98 9.94 11.01 23.50
N PRO A 99 10.07 10.71 24.80
CA PRO A 99 8.99 10.94 25.75
C PRO A 99 8.80 12.43 26.06
N GLY A 100 7.63 12.79 26.61
CA GLY A 100 7.34 14.16 27.09
C GLY A 100 7.12 15.20 25.99
N THR A 101 6.85 14.75 24.77
CA THR A 101 6.48 15.62 23.66
C THR A 101 4.95 15.71 23.55
N PHE A 102 4.44 16.78 22.93
CA PHE A 102 3.02 17.02 22.78
C PHE A 102 2.67 17.27 21.31
N PRO A 103 1.49 16.84 20.85
CA PRO A 103 0.99 17.24 19.54
C PRO A 103 0.51 18.70 19.57
N LEU A 104 0.34 19.27 18.38
CA LEU A 104 -0.50 20.42 18.13
C LEU A 104 -1.98 20.08 18.48
N PRO A 105 -2.88 21.07 18.54
CA PRO A 105 -4.32 20.80 18.55
C PRO A 105 -4.69 19.84 17.41
N LEU A 106 -5.54 18.84 17.68
CA LEU A 106 -5.79 17.73 16.75
C LEU A 106 -6.32 18.22 15.39
N GLU A 107 -7.09 19.30 15.44
CA GLU A 107 -7.75 19.97 14.34
C GLU A 107 -6.74 20.51 13.32
N SER A 108 -5.53 20.88 13.76
CA SER A 108 -4.44 21.29 12.87
C SER A 108 -4.05 20.19 11.88
N TYR A 109 -4.19 18.91 12.25
CA TYR A 109 -3.86 17.77 11.40
C TYR A 109 -5.00 17.33 10.47
N THR A 110 -6.20 17.88 10.61
CA THR A 110 -7.36 17.43 9.82
C THR A 110 -7.26 17.89 8.37
N GLY A 111 -7.60 17.03 7.42
CA GLY A 111 -7.62 17.37 5.99
C GLY A 111 -7.44 16.17 5.07
N ILE A 112 -7.50 16.46 3.77
CA ILE A 112 -7.20 15.50 2.71
C ILE A 112 -5.76 15.73 2.28
N TYR A 113 -4.94 14.67 2.30
CA TYR A 113 -3.56 14.67 1.89
C TYR A 113 -3.39 13.77 0.67
N GLU A 114 -2.75 14.28 -0.38
CA GLU A 114 -2.53 13.54 -1.62
C GLU A 114 -1.05 13.51 -1.99
N ASP A 115 -0.64 12.43 -2.65
CA ASP A 115 0.68 12.37 -3.25
C ASP A 115 0.79 13.30 -4.47
N SER A 116 2.01 13.54 -4.94
CA SER A 116 2.29 14.50 -6.02
C SER A 116 1.59 14.21 -7.35
N ILE A 117 1.15 12.97 -7.57
CA ILE A 117 0.44 12.52 -8.78
C ILE A 117 -1.05 12.25 -8.54
N GLY A 118 -1.56 12.44 -7.31
CA GLY A 118 -2.97 12.23 -6.95
C GLY A 118 -3.43 10.78 -7.03
N SER A 119 -2.52 9.82 -6.93
CA SER A 119 -2.80 8.38 -6.95
C SER A 119 -3.30 7.85 -5.61
N LEU A 120 -2.78 8.41 -4.51
CA LEU A 120 -3.07 8.01 -3.14
C LEU A 120 -3.57 9.21 -2.35
N ARG A 121 -4.71 9.00 -1.69
CA ARG A 121 -5.40 9.96 -0.85
C ARG A 121 -5.51 9.44 0.58
N LEU A 122 -5.14 10.29 1.52
CA LEU A 122 -5.25 10.07 2.94
C LEU A 122 -6.16 11.12 3.54
N LEU A 123 -7.22 10.70 4.24
CA LEU A 123 -8.10 11.61 4.96
C LEU A 123 -7.77 11.52 6.45
N VAL A 124 -7.43 12.63 7.07
CA VAL A 124 -7.24 12.75 8.51
C VAL A 124 -8.38 13.56 9.09
N ARG A 125 -9.02 13.05 10.13
CA ARG A 125 -10.15 13.71 10.79
C ARG A 125 -10.10 13.46 12.30
N VAL A 126 -10.84 14.28 13.04
CA VAL A 126 -11.03 14.10 14.48
C VAL A 126 -12.34 13.35 14.70
N GLU A 127 -12.28 12.25 15.46
CA GLU A 127 -13.44 11.51 15.92
C GLU A 127 -13.24 11.14 17.39
N SER A 128 -14.21 11.47 18.24
CA SER A 128 -14.18 11.15 19.67
C SER A 128 -12.86 11.55 20.37
N ASP A 129 -12.38 12.77 20.10
CA ASP A 129 -11.12 13.33 20.64
C ASP A 129 -9.86 12.54 20.24
N ARG A 130 -9.91 11.85 19.09
CA ARG A 130 -8.76 11.15 18.50
C ARG A 130 -8.64 11.47 17.03
N LEU A 131 -7.42 11.41 16.52
CA LEU A 131 -7.19 11.43 15.07
C LEU A 131 -7.51 10.07 14.47
N VAL A 132 -8.19 10.09 13.33
CA VAL A 132 -8.47 8.92 12.51
C VAL A 132 -7.89 9.16 11.12
N LEU A 133 -7.04 8.24 10.68
CA LEU A 133 -6.50 8.16 9.33
C LEU A 133 -7.35 7.20 8.50
N ASN A 134 -7.80 7.67 7.35
CA ASN A 134 -8.49 6.87 6.35
C ASN A 134 -7.70 6.81 5.05
N PHE A 135 -7.66 5.62 4.45
CA PHE A 135 -7.05 5.41 3.16
C PHE A 135 -8.11 5.37 2.05
N GLN A 136 -7.93 6.19 1.01
CA GLN A 136 -8.77 6.23 -0.20
C GLN A 136 -10.26 6.54 0.02
N ASN A 137 -10.62 7.17 1.15
CA ASN A 137 -12.01 7.44 1.53
C ASN A 137 -12.87 6.16 1.62
N LEU A 138 -12.27 5.04 2.02
CA LEU A 138 -12.94 3.75 2.18
C LEU A 138 -13.30 3.54 3.64
N THR A 139 -14.58 3.41 3.97
CA THR A 139 -15.06 3.31 5.37
C THR A 139 -14.49 2.13 6.16
N GLN A 140 -14.03 1.07 5.48
CA GLN A 140 -13.39 -0.08 6.12
C GLN A 140 -11.92 0.18 6.50
N GLU A 141 -11.34 1.29 6.03
CA GLU A 141 -9.91 1.62 6.14
C GLU A 141 -9.63 2.76 7.13
N ASP A 142 -10.41 2.83 8.21
CA ASP A 142 -10.23 3.79 9.30
C ASP A 142 -9.30 3.26 10.40
N TYR A 143 -8.21 3.97 10.67
CA TYR A 143 -7.24 3.63 11.69
C TYR A 143 -7.06 4.80 12.66
N VAL A 144 -7.21 4.50 13.95
CA VAL A 144 -6.92 5.48 15.00
C VAL A 144 -5.43 5.79 14.98
N LEU A 145 -5.12 7.08 15.11
CA LEU A 145 -3.78 7.60 15.23
C LEU A 145 -3.49 7.89 16.71
N ASP A 146 -2.60 7.09 17.29
CA ASP A 146 -2.10 7.31 18.65
C ASP A 146 -0.88 8.24 18.60
N HIS A 147 -0.85 9.22 19.51
CA HIS A 147 0.27 10.15 19.60
C HIS A 147 1.56 9.38 19.93
N TYR A 148 2.56 9.56 19.08
CA TYR A 148 3.86 8.92 19.24
C TYR A 148 4.89 9.94 19.75
N GLU A 149 5.29 10.93 18.96
CA GLU A 149 6.17 11.99 19.45
C GLU A 149 6.03 13.26 18.61
N ASN A 150 6.07 14.45 19.23
CA ASN A 150 5.91 15.71 18.52
C ASN A 150 4.69 15.67 17.57
N ASN A 151 4.90 15.91 16.28
CA ASN A 151 3.91 15.80 15.20
C ASN A 151 3.91 14.43 14.51
N ILE A 152 4.30 13.36 15.22
CA ILE A 152 4.32 11.99 14.72
C ILE A 152 3.26 11.18 15.46
N PHE A 153 2.47 10.45 14.71
CA PHE A 153 1.47 9.53 15.20
C PHE A 153 1.76 8.12 14.68
N THR A 154 1.34 7.12 15.43
CA THR A 154 1.33 5.73 14.97
C THR A 154 -0.09 5.26 14.71
N TRP A 155 -0.24 4.43 13.69
CA TRP A 155 -1.49 3.72 13.39
C TRP A 155 -1.33 2.20 13.54
N LEU A 156 -0.29 1.75 14.25
CA LEU A 156 -0.07 0.34 14.54
C LEU A 156 -1.31 -0.22 15.25
N SER A 157 -1.95 -1.18 14.60
CA SER A 157 -3.15 -1.87 15.10
C SER A 157 -2.83 -3.34 15.34
N PRO A 158 -3.59 -4.03 16.21
CA PRO A 158 -3.43 -5.47 16.41
C PRO A 158 -3.43 -6.23 15.08
N ARG A 159 -2.59 -7.27 14.98
CA ARG A 159 -2.41 -8.05 13.76
C ARG A 159 -3.74 -8.55 13.17
N SER A 160 -4.68 -8.96 14.02
CA SER A 160 -6.01 -9.43 13.60
C SER A 160 -6.81 -8.34 12.87
N VAL A 161 -6.75 -7.09 13.34
CA VAL A 161 -7.43 -5.94 12.72
C VAL A 161 -6.81 -5.63 11.37
N LEU A 162 -5.48 -5.59 11.29
CA LEU A 162 -4.76 -5.36 10.04
C LEU A 162 -5.07 -6.47 9.01
N ALA A 163 -5.00 -7.73 9.42
CA ALA A 163 -5.27 -8.87 8.55
C ALA A 163 -6.72 -8.90 8.06
N ALA A 164 -7.69 -8.63 8.94
CA ALA A 164 -9.12 -8.60 8.58
C ALA A 164 -9.44 -7.56 7.50
N ARG A 165 -8.61 -6.51 7.39
CA ARG A 165 -8.72 -5.45 6.38
C ARG A 165 -7.75 -5.63 5.22
N GLY A 166 -7.12 -6.79 5.09
CA GLY A 166 -6.18 -7.08 3.99
C GLY A 166 -4.90 -6.24 4.00
N ARG A 167 -4.52 -5.66 5.15
CA ARG A 167 -3.25 -4.94 5.28
C ARG A 167 -2.06 -5.88 5.39
N TYR A 168 -0.90 -5.41 4.96
CA TYR A 168 0.35 -6.12 5.17
C TYR A 168 0.70 -6.18 6.67
N THR A 169 0.80 -7.39 7.21
CA THR A 169 1.05 -7.65 8.64
C THR A 169 2.51 -7.99 8.97
N GLY A 170 3.46 -7.47 8.20
CA GLY A 170 4.88 -7.83 8.31
C GLY A 170 5.82 -6.66 8.08
N GLN A 171 5.32 -5.42 8.23
CA GLN A 171 6.10 -4.22 7.97
C GLN A 171 6.93 -3.80 9.20
N ALA A 172 7.99 -3.02 8.98
CA ALA A 172 8.84 -2.47 10.04
C ALA A 172 8.17 -1.26 10.73
N ALA A 173 8.69 -0.83 11.88
CA ALA A 173 8.12 0.26 12.67
C ALA A 173 7.91 1.57 11.89
N VAL A 174 8.80 1.90 10.95
CA VAL A 174 8.70 3.12 10.11
C VAL A 174 7.41 3.17 9.29
N PHE A 175 6.89 2.01 8.85
CA PHE A 175 5.65 1.93 8.07
C PHE A 175 4.43 2.37 8.90
N TYR A 176 4.46 2.16 10.21
CA TYR A 176 3.36 2.50 11.11
C TYR A 176 3.45 3.92 11.66
N LYS A 177 4.36 4.77 11.15
CA LYS A 177 4.50 6.17 11.55
C LYS A 177 4.00 7.12 10.46
N ILE A 178 3.18 8.08 10.87
CA ILE A 178 2.80 9.25 10.08
C ILE A 178 3.45 10.46 10.71
N ARG A 179 4.29 11.17 9.95
CA ARG A 179 4.96 12.39 10.41
C ARG A 179 4.34 13.59 9.71
N PHE A 180 3.68 14.46 10.46
CA PHE A 180 3.18 15.71 9.93
C PHE A 180 4.28 16.77 9.90
N THR A 181 4.27 17.60 8.86
CA THR A 181 5.22 18.70 8.66
C THR A 181 4.46 20.02 8.73
N GLU A 182 4.97 20.95 9.54
CA GLU A 182 4.47 22.32 9.65
C GLU A 182 5.03 23.20 8.53
N GLU A 183 4.21 24.11 7.99
CA GLU A 183 4.68 25.22 7.13
C GLU A 183 5.14 26.40 8.00
N GLU A 184 4.30 26.75 8.95
CA GLU A 184 4.49 27.77 9.96
C GLU A 184 4.01 27.20 11.31
N LYS A 185 4.38 27.86 12.40
CA LYS A 185 4.08 27.37 13.76
C LYS A 185 2.57 27.12 13.94
N GLY A 186 2.20 25.87 14.16
CA GLY A 186 0.82 25.42 14.37
C GLY A 186 0.03 25.06 13.10
N VAL A 187 0.61 25.26 11.91
CA VAL A 187 -0.07 25.04 10.61
C VAL A 187 0.57 23.86 9.87
N VAL A 188 -0.18 22.76 9.78
CA VAL A 188 0.25 21.53 9.09
C VAL A 188 0.07 21.65 7.59
N LYS A 189 1.15 21.44 6.83
CA LYS A 189 1.20 21.49 5.36
C LYS A 189 1.05 20.14 4.70
N SER A 190 1.65 19.13 5.31
CA SER A 190 1.86 17.84 4.68
C SER A 190 2.04 16.76 5.73
N LEU A 191 1.95 15.51 5.28
CA LEU A 191 2.34 14.35 6.06
C LEU A 191 3.27 13.49 5.24
N PHE A 192 4.26 12.91 5.91
CA PHE A 192 5.20 11.96 5.36
C PHE A 192 4.85 10.55 5.83
N TRP A 193 4.84 9.61 4.89
CA TRP A 193 4.59 8.21 5.19
C TRP A 193 5.48 7.28 4.36
N SER A 194 6.11 6.32 5.04
CA SER A 194 6.90 5.24 4.41
C SER A 194 5.99 4.05 4.10
N HIS A 195 5.13 4.19 3.09
CA HIS A 195 4.08 3.22 2.76
C HIS A 195 4.54 1.99 1.98
N ASP A 196 5.76 2.02 1.44
CA ASP A 196 6.39 0.91 0.76
C ASP A 196 7.83 0.75 1.27
N GLY A 197 8.13 -0.39 1.90
CA GLY A 197 9.46 -0.67 2.43
C GLY A 197 10.56 -0.83 1.37
N SER A 198 10.21 -0.95 0.09
CA SER A 198 11.15 -0.99 -1.02
C SER A 198 11.51 0.40 -1.57
N MET A 199 10.77 1.44 -1.16
CA MET A 199 10.91 2.80 -1.65
C MET A 199 11.32 3.75 -0.52
N LYS A 200 11.89 4.91 -0.90
CA LYS A 200 11.96 6.02 0.06
C LYS A 200 10.53 6.50 0.33
N GLY A 201 10.22 6.77 1.60
CA GLY A 201 8.90 7.29 1.97
C GLY A 201 8.54 8.56 1.20
N GLN A 202 7.24 8.86 1.16
CA GLN A 202 6.67 9.89 0.31
C GLN A 202 5.99 10.98 1.13
N GLU A 203 6.05 12.21 0.64
CA GLU A 203 5.31 13.35 1.18
C GLU A 203 3.93 13.45 0.50
N PHE A 204 2.90 13.66 1.30
CA PHE A 204 1.53 13.89 0.88
C PHE A 204 1.12 15.30 1.31
N PHE A 205 0.68 16.11 0.35
CA PHE A 205 0.37 17.51 0.58
C PHE A 205 -1.10 17.70 0.92
N LYS A 206 -1.37 18.52 1.92
CA LYS A 206 -2.71 18.87 2.36
C LYS A 206 -3.39 19.70 1.27
N ARG A 207 -4.61 19.32 0.88
CA ARG A 207 -5.43 20.09 -0.04
C ARG A 207 -5.89 21.41 0.61
N PRO A 208 -5.92 22.52 -0.15
CA PRO A 208 -6.55 23.75 0.30
C PRO A 208 -8.05 23.52 0.57
N SER A 209 -8.59 24.14 1.61
CA SER A 209 -10.01 24.01 1.98
C SER A 209 -10.99 24.39 0.85
N SER A 210 -10.58 25.23 -0.10
CA SER A 210 -11.36 25.61 -1.28
C SER A 210 -11.53 24.50 -2.33
N ALA A 211 -10.79 23.39 -2.23
CA ALA A 211 -10.84 22.28 -3.18
C ALA A 211 -11.75 21.11 -2.74
N LEU A 212 -12.41 21.24 -1.58
CA LEU A 212 -13.33 20.22 -1.04
C LEU A 212 -14.71 20.23 -1.71
N GLU A 213 -15.11 21.34 -2.34
CA GLU A 213 -16.45 21.51 -2.93
C GLU A 213 -16.58 21.02 -4.39
N SER A 214 -15.47 20.78 -5.09
CA SER A 214 -15.48 20.43 -6.53
C SER A 214 -15.37 18.93 -6.83
N GLY A 215 -15.50 18.06 -5.82
CA GLY A 215 -15.36 16.60 -5.94
C GLY A 215 -16.58 15.85 -6.48
N GLY A 216 -17.60 16.55 -6.98
CA GLY A 216 -18.73 15.94 -7.69
C GLY A 216 -18.27 15.41 -9.05
N CYS A 217 -18.07 14.10 -9.13
CA CYS A 217 -17.72 13.38 -10.35
C CYS A 217 -18.75 13.64 -11.48
N GLN A 218 -18.49 14.62 -12.35
CA GLN A 218 -19.14 14.72 -13.66
C GLN A 218 -18.37 13.83 -14.63
N LEU A 219 -18.76 12.56 -14.70
CA LEU A 219 -18.48 11.73 -15.87
C LEU A 219 -19.26 12.33 -17.05
N GLN A 220 -18.60 13.14 -17.87
CA GLN A 220 -19.11 13.49 -19.19
C GLN A 220 -19.19 12.21 -20.03
N GLN A 221 -20.41 11.68 -20.17
CA GLN A 221 -20.78 10.84 -21.29
C GLN A 221 -20.65 11.69 -22.56
N LYS A 222 -19.63 11.42 -23.38
CA LYS A 222 -19.69 11.70 -24.81
C LYS A 222 -19.82 10.35 -25.52
N LEU A 223 -21.05 10.09 -25.96
CA LEU A 223 -21.35 9.23 -27.11
C LEU A 223 -20.85 9.92 -28.39
#